data_AF-B3ECY6-F1
#
_entry.id   AF-B3ECY6-F1
#
_cell.length_a   1.000
_cell.length_b   1.000
_cell.length_c   1.000
_cell.angle_alpha   90.00
_cell.angle_beta   90.00
_cell.angle_gamma   90.00
#
_symmetry.space_group_name_H-M   'P 1'
#
loop_
_entity.id
_entity.type
_entity.pdbx_description
1 polymer ?
#
loop_
_entity_poly.entity_id
_entity_poly.type
_entity_poly.pdbx_seq_one_letter_code
_entity_poly.pdbx_strand_id
1 'polypeptide(L)'
;MLLHKADTHETLERHCAVKGLSVKALQAGSRDRVYSSIRRELAGKFVLEMGLSHADAARLPGISRAGVSMLGASIKGGKTVE
;
A
#
# COMPACT_ATOMS: atom_id res chain seq x y z
N MET A 1 15.02 -3.02 16.13
CA MET A 1 14.55 -3.16 14.73
C MET A 1 14.20 -1.78 14.18
N LEU A 2 15.15 -1.06 13.56
CA LEU A 2 14.91 0.27 12.94
C LEU A 2 15.22 0.30 11.43
N LEU A 3 15.79 -0.78 10.88
CA LEU A 3 16.28 -0.82 9.49
C LEU A 3 15.16 -0.84 8.44
N HIS A 4 14.00 -1.41 8.72
CA HIS A 4 12.92 -1.58 7.72
C HIS A 4 12.08 -0.33 7.46
N LYS A 5 12.16 0.71 8.31
CA LYS A 5 11.32 1.92 8.16
C LYS A 5 11.77 2.84 7.02
N ALA A 6 13.08 2.91 6.77
CA ALA A 6 13.60 3.69 5.65
C ALA A 6 13.25 3.04 4.31
N ASP A 7 13.45 1.72 4.21
CA ASP A 7 13.17 0.93 3.01
C ASP A 7 11.68 0.93 2.61
N THR A 8 10.79 0.88 3.60
CA THR A 8 9.34 0.98 3.38
C THR A 8 8.89 2.34 2.86
N HIS A 9 9.47 3.44 3.36
CA HIS A 9 9.12 4.77 2.90
C HIS A 9 9.63 5.01 1.48
N GLU A 10 10.87 4.62 1.20
CA GLU A 10 11.46 4.71 -0.14
C GLU A 10 10.65 3.88 -1.15
N THR A 11 10.26 2.65 -0.78
CA THR A 11 9.40 1.80 -1.60
C THR A 11 8.06 2.49 -1.90
N LEU A 12 7.45 3.12 -0.90
CA LEU A 12 6.18 3.84 -1.07
C LEU A 12 6.32 5.04 -2.02
N GLU A 13 7.38 5.83 -1.84
CA GLU A 13 7.67 6.99 -2.66
C GLU A 13 7.94 6.59 -4.11
N ARG A 14 8.75 5.55 -4.33
CA ARG A 14 9.06 5.02 -5.65
C ARG A 14 7.82 4.50 -6.36
N HIS A 15 6.96 3.76 -5.66
CA HIS A 15 5.72 3.23 -6.24
C HIS A 15 4.74 4.34 -6.63
N CYS A 16 4.64 5.38 -5.80
CA CYS A 16 3.83 6.56 -6.13
C CYS A 16 4.43 7.33 -7.32
N ALA A 17 5.75 7.51 -7.35
CA ALA A 17 6.45 8.20 -8.43
C ALA A 17 6.27 7.51 -9.80
N VAL A 18 6.44 6.18 -9.85
CA VAL A 18 6.25 5.38 -11.07
C VAL A 18 4.82 5.49 -11.61
N LYS A 19 3.83 5.65 -10.72
CA LYS A 19 2.41 5.77 -11.09
C LYS A 19 1.94 7.23 -11.23
N GLY A 20 2.82 8.22 -11.04
CA GLY A 20 2.50 9.64 -11.15
C GLY A 20 1.58 10.16 -10.04
N LEU A 21 1.67 9.60 -8.84
CA LEU A 21 0.75 9.87 -7.72
C LEU A 21 1.45 10.55 -6.56
N SER A 22 0.66 11.26 -5.76
CA SER A 22 1.17 11.94 -4.58
C SER A 22 1.11 11.03 -3.35
N VAL A 23 2.26 10.81 -2.71
CA VAL A 23 2.37 10.11 -1.43
C VAL A 23 1.48 10.74 -0.36
N LYS A 24 1.44 12.08 -0.31
CA LYS A 24 0.56 12.79 0.63
C LYS A 24 -0.91 12.48 0.38
N ALA A 25 -1.35 12.42 -0.87
CA ALA A 25 -2.74 12.09 -1.20
C ALA A 25 -3.08 10.62 -0.90
N LEU A 26 -2.11 9.70 -1.08
CA LEU A 26 -2.23 8.30 -0.69
C LEU A 26 -2.46 8.19 0.83
N GLN A 27 -1.59 8.83 1.62
CA GLN A 27 -1.63 8.83 3.09
C GLN A 27 -2.82 9.59 3.68
N ALA A 28 -3.29 10.63 3.00
CA ALA A 28 -4.47 11.40 3.38
C ALA A 28 -5.79 10.62 3.22
N GLY A 29 -5.74 9.37 2.72
CA GLY A 29 -6.93 8.54 2.57
C GLY A 29 -7.78 8.92 1.35
N SER A 30 -7.17 9.46 0.29
CA SER A 30 -7.89 9.83 -0.94
C SER A 30 -8.82 8.71 -1.42
N ARG A 31 -10.06 9.06 -1.78
CA ARG A 31 -11.12 8.11 -2.19
C ARG A 31 -11.00 7.62 -3.63
N ASP A 32 -10.01 8.12 -4.37
CA ASP A 32 -9.79 7.67 -5.74
C ASP A 32 -9.49 6.17 -5.80
N ARG A 33 -10.02 5.50 -6.83
CA ARG A 33 -9.79 4.07 -7.04
C ARG A 33 -8.31 3.77 -7.24
N VAL A 34 -7.56 4.69 -7.86
CA VAL A 34 -6.12 4.49 -8.10
C VAL A 34 -5.35 4.46 -6.77
N TYR A 35 -5.61 5.43 -5.88
CA TYR A 35 -5.02 5.45 -4.54
C TYR A 35 -5.45 4.23 -3.71
N SER A 36 -6.74 3.85 -3.78
CA SER A 36 -7.20 2.65 -3.08
C SER A 36 -6.51 1.38 -3.57
N SER A 37 -6.25 1.25 -4.87
CA SER A 37 -5.57 0.07 -5.43
C SER A 37 -4.12 -0.01 -4.94
N ILE A 38 -3.40 1.11 -4.94
CA ILE A 38 -1.99 1.15 -4.55
C ILE A 38 -1.80 0.94 -3.05
N ARG A 39 -2.70 1.48 -2.21
CA ARG A 39 -2.66 1.18 -0.77
C ARG A 39 -2.75 -0.32 -0.51
N ARG A 40 -3.52 -1.05 -1.32
CA ARG A 40 -3.64 -2.51 -1.22
C ARG A 40 -2.39 -3.22 -1.68
N GLU A 41 -1.85 -2.81 -2.82
CA GLU A 41 -0.62 -3.36 -3.40
C GLU A 41 0.58 -3.18 -2.44
N LEU A 42 0.77 -1.96 -1.94
CA LEU A 42 1.83 -1.62 -0.98
C LEU A 42 1.69 -2.35 0.35
N ALA A 43 0.48 -2.37 0.92
CA ALA A 43 0.25 -3.07 2.18
C ALA A 43 0.49 -4.58 2.05
N GLY A 44 0.13 -5.19 0.92
CA GLY A 44 0.48 -6.58 0.62
C GLY A 44 1.99 -6.79 0.54
N LYS A 45 2.70 -5.92 -0.19
CA LYS A 45 4.16 -5.96 -0.31
C LYS A 45 4.86 -5.82 1.05
N PHE A 46 4.36 -4.92 1.89
CA PHE A 46 4.90 -4.67 3.22
C PHE A 46 4.76 -5.88 4.15
N VAL A 47 3.62 -6.56 4.11
CA VAL A 47 3.40 -7.76 4.93
C VAL A 47 4.15 -8.96 4.37
N LEU A 48 4.05 -9.20 3.06
CA LEU A 48 4.55 -10.41 2.41
C LEU A 48 6.06 -10.38 2.15
N GLU A 49 6.59 -9.26 1.67
CA GLU A 49 8.00 -9.16 1.28
C GLU A 49 8.89 -8.58 2.38
N MET A 50 8.37 -7.63 3.17
CA MET A 50 9.15 -6.98 4.23
C MET A 50 8.79 -7.46 5.65
N GLY A 51 7.87 -8.41 5.78
CA GLY A 51 7.52 -9.02 7.07
C GLY A 51 6.92 -8.05 8.09
N LEU A 52 6.33 -6.92 7.65
CA LEU A 52 5.67 -5.99 8.55
C LEU A 52 4.38 -6.57 9.13
N SER A 53 4.10 -6.20 10.38
CA SER A 53 2.79 -6.46 10.97
C SER A 53 1.70 -5.71 10.21
N HIS A 54 0.49 -6.29 10.12
CA HIS A 54 -0.67 -5.65 9.51
C HIS A 54 -0.93 -4.23 10.03
N ALA A 55 -0.54 -3.94 11.28
CA ALA A 55 -0.66 -2.62 11.88
C ALA A 55 0.29 -1.57 11.26
N ASP A 56 1.56 -1.94 11.08
CA ASP A 56 2.56 -1.07 10.48
C ASP A 56 2.35 -0.93 8.97
N ALA A 57 2.00 -2.03 8.31
CA ALA A 57 1.62 -2.04 6.90
C ALA A 57 0.35 -1.25 6.60
N ALA A 58 -0.54 -1.05 7.58
CA ALA A 58 -1.72 -0.18 7.48
C ALA A 58 -1.35 1.31 7.61
N ARG A 59 -0.49 1.62 8.59
CA ARG A 59 -0.10 3.00 8.93
C ARG A 59 0.66 3.70 7.79
N LEU A 60 1.59 3.01 7.15
CA LEU A 60 2.47 3.58 6.12
C LEU A 60 1.70 4.14 4.89
N PRO A 61 0.85 3.34 4.22
CA PRO A 61 0.09 3.81 3.06
C PRO A 61 -1.20 4.55 3.45
N GLY A 62 -1.53 4.69 4.73
CA GLY A 62 -2.75 5.38 5.19
C GLY A 62 -4.03 4.60 4.93
N ILE A 63 -4.03 3.29 5.17
CA ILE A 63 -5.22 2.42 5.07
C ILE A 63 -5.65 1.94 6.46
N SER A 64 -6.94 1.69 6.65
CA SER A 64 -7.43 1.05 7.88
C SER A 64 -6.91 -0.38 8.01
N ARG A 65 -6.65 -0.85 9.24
CA ARG A 65 -6.29 -2.25 9.54
C ARG A 65 -7.24 -3.27 8.89
N ALA A 66 -8.55 -2.98 8.90
CA ALA A 66 -9.55 -3.81 8.21
C ALA A 66 -9.31 -3.89 6.69
N GLY A 67 -8.88 -2.79 6.08
CA GLY A 67 -8.51 -2.74 4.67
C GLY A 67 -7.26 -3.57 4.35
N VAL A 68 -6.34 -3.73 5.30
CA VAL A 68 -5.19 -4.66 5.19
C VAL A 68 -5.63 -6.12 5.31
N SER A 69 -6.53 -6.42 6.23
CA SER A 69 -7.03 -7.79 6.41
C SER A 69 -7.84 -8.29 5.20
N MET A 70 -8.50 -7.39 4.46
CA MET A 70 -9.24 -7.73 3.24
C MET A 70 -8.35 -7.88 1.98
N LEU A 71 -7.04 -7.64 2.07
CA LEU A 71 -6.13 -7.69 0.92
C LEU A 71 -5.99 -9.08 0.31
N GLY A 72 -6.10 -10.12 1.13
CA GLY A 72 -6.04 -11.52 0.67
C GLY A 72 -7.05 -11.86 -0.43
N ALA A 73 -8.14 -11.09 -0.54
CA ALA A 73 -9.17 -11.30 -1.56
C ALA A 73 -8.97 -10.47 -2.85
N SER A 74 -8.23 -9.35 -2.81
CA SER A 74 -8.24 -8.35 -3.89
C SER A 74 -7.03 -8.42 -4.85
N ILE A 75 -5.93 -9.07 -4.47
CA ILE A 75 -4.72 -9.18 -5.31
C ILE A 75 -4.88 -10.06 -6.56
N LYS A 76 -5.98 -10.82 -6.68
CA LYS A 76 -6.34 -11.57 -7.90
C LYS A 76 -7.20 -10.78 -8.91
N GLY A 77 -7.54 -9.53 -8.62
CA GLY A 77 -8.52 -8.75 -9.37
C GLY A 77 -7.99 -7.92 -10.54
N GLY A 78 -6.77 -8.16 -11.01
CA GLY A 78 -6.27 -7.56 -12.25
C GLY A 78 -6.85 -8.24 -13.48
N LYS A 79 -8.15 -8.09 -13.74
CA LYS A 79 -8.72 -8.35 -15.06
C LYS A 79 -9.16 -7.03 -15.67
N THR A 80 -8.29 -6.53 -16.53
CA THR A 80 -8.60 -5.58 -17.59
C THR A 80 -9.83 -6.08 -18.34
N VAL A 81 -10.76 -5.15 -18.54
CA VAL A 81 -11.85 -5.24 -19.49
C VAL A 81 -11.30 -5.55 -20.88
N GLU A 82 -11.72 -6.65 -21.48
CA GLU A 82 -12.06 -6.82 -22.91
C GLU A 82 -13.10 -7.95 -23.02
#